data_AF-A0AAE0RS14-F1
#
_entry.id   AF-A0AAE0RS14-F1
#
_cell.length_a   1.000
_cell.length_b   1.000
_cell.length_c   1.000
_cell.angle_alpha   90.00
_cell.angle_beta   90.00
_cell.angle_gamma   90.00
#
_symmetry.space_group_name_H-M   'P 1'
#
loop_
_entity.id
_entity.type
_entity.pdbx_description
1 polymer ?
#
loop_
_entity_poly.entity_id
_entity_poly.type
_entity_poly.pdbx_seq_one_letter_code
_entity_poly.pdbx_strand_id
1 'polypeptide(L)'
;MPNQYQMEINPFVISVNDVGPCVADIFKDPFKYNGKRIGLAGDKLTVDQVCTTFSKHLKPKQFENTKTSHEEFSKFGFPGATELAHMFHFYQLKDNLRDVELIKKLNP
;
A
#
# COMPACT_ATOMS: atom_id res chain seq x y z
N MET A 1 -14.61 -1.93 -26.47
CA MET A 1 -13.27 -1.41 -26.10
C MET A 1 -13.04 -1.79 -24.65
N PRO A 2 -12.04 -2.64 -24.30
CA PRO A 2 -11.72 -2.87 -22.90
C PRO A 2 -11.27 -1.54 -22.28
N ASN A 3 -11.81 -1.21 -21.11
CA ASN A 3 -11.57 0.06 -20.46
C ASN A 3 -10.09 0.18 -20.09
N GLN A 4 -9.36 1.04 -20.81
CA GLN A 4 -7.94 1.38 -20.66
C GLN A 4 -7.56 1.97 -19.28
N TYR A 5 -8.50 1.98 -18.33
CA TYR A 5 -8.35 2.46 -16.95
C TYR A 5 -8.48 1.38 -15.88
N GLN A 6 -8.53 0.08 -16.25
CA GLN A 6 -8.38 -1.01 -15.27
C GLN A 6 -6.91 -1.19 -14.85
N MET A 7 -6.27 -0.12 -14.39
CA MET A 7 -4.99 -0.26 -13.69
C MET A 7 -5.25 -0.90 -12.34
N GLU A 8 -4.65 -2.05 -12.09
CA GLU A 8 -4.77 -2.78 -10.84
C GLU A 8 -4.20 -1.93 -9.69
N ILE A 9 -4.93 -1.83 -8.58
CA ILE A 9 -4.44 -1.11 -7.40
C ILE A 9 -3.30 -1.93 -6.80
N ASN A 10 -2.12 -1.32 -6.71
CA ASN A 10 -0.94 -1.94 -6.11
C ASN A 10 -0.61 -1.23 -4.79
N PRO A 11 -1.33 -1.53 -3.69
CA PRO A 11 -1.10 -0.87 -2.42
C PRO A 11 0.33 -1.05 -1.92
N PHE A 12 0.89 0.06 -1.46
CA PHE A 12 2.03 0.04 -0.55
C PHE A 12 1.54 -0.38 0.84
N VAL A 13 2.16 -1.39 1.42
CA VAL A 13 1.79 -1.94 2.72
C VAL A 13 2.97 -1.89 3.68
N ILE A 14 2.69 -1.68 4.95
CA ILE A 14 3.68 -1.74 6.03
C ILE A 14 2.98 -2.22 7.31
N SER A 15 3.68 -3.01 8.13
CA SER A 15 3.23 -3.27 9.48
C SER A 15 3.38 -1.98 10.30
N VAL A 16 2.35 -1.59 11.04
CA VAL A 16 2.43 -0.41 11.91
C VAL A 16 3.51 -0.56 12.99
N ASN A 17 3.81 -1.78 13.41
CA ASN A 17 4.85 -2.07 14.39
C ASN A 17 6.26 -1.77 13.85
N ASP A 18 6.45 -1.81 12.52
CA ASP A 18 7.74 -1.56 11.87
C ASP A 18 8.04 -0.07 11.72
N VAL A 19 7.02 0.79 11.83
CA VAL A 19 7.17 2.25 11.69
C VAL A 19 8.11 2.81 12.76
N GLY A 20 7.94 2.37 14.01
CA GLY A 20 8.76 2.83 15.15
C GLY A 20 10.25 2.57 14.94
N PRO A 21 10.67 1.31 14.72
CA PRO A 21 12.05 0.95 14.39
C PRO A 21 12.61 1.73 13.19
N CYS A 22 11.86 1.83 12.08
CA CYS A 22 12.31 2.59 10.90
C CYS A 22 12.60 4.06 11.23
N VAL A 23 11.70 4.70 11.98
CA VAL A 23 11.84 6.11 12.36
C VAL A 23 13.02 6.30 13.32
N ALA A 24 13.20 5.39 14.28
CA ALA A 24 14.34 5.41 15.19
C ALA A 24 15.67 5.33 14.43
N ASP A 25 15.78 4.47 13.41
CA ASP A 25 16.99 4.33 12.61
C ASP A 25 17.26 5.54 11.70
N ILE A 26 16.21 6.18 11.17
CA ILE A 26 16.34 7.46 10.45
C ILE A 26 16.98 8.53 11.35
N PHE A 27 16.59 8.59 12.63
CA PHE A 27 17.15 9.57 13.56
C PHE A 27 18.60 9.29 13.97
N LYS A 28 19.11 8.07 13.80
CA LYS A 28 20.52 7.72 14.10
C LYS A 28 21.51 8.31 13.10
N ASP A 29 21.06 8.64 11.88
CA ASP A 29 21.90 9.21 10.82
C ASP A 29 21.29 10.51 10.23
N PRO A 30 21.28 11.60 11.01
CA PRO A 30 20.68 12.86 10.57
C PRO A 30 21.40 13.45 9.36
N PHE A 31 22.71 13.22 9.18
CA PHE A 31 23.44 13.70 8.01
C PHE A 31 22.92 13.10 6.71
N LYS A 32 22.52 11.82 6.75
CA LYS A 32 21.97 11.13 5.59
C LYS A 32 20.52 11.46 5.31
N TYR A 33 19.70 11.69 6.33
CA TYR A 33 18.23 11.74 6.19
C TYR A 33 17.60 13.12 6.39
N ASN A 34 18.31 14.10 6.94
CA ASN A 34 17.76 15.43 7.16
C ASN A 34 17.30 16.09 5.84
N GLY A 35 16.14 16.73 5.87
CA GLY A 35 15.51 17.37 4.70
C GLY A 35 14.91 16.43 3.65
N LYS A 36 15.01 15.10 3.83
CA LYS A 36 14.43 14.13 2.90
C LYS A 36 13.00 13.77 3.26
N ARG A 37 12.18 13.54 2.23
CA ARG A 37 10.86 12.90 2.38
C ARG A 37 11.04 11.41 2.17
N ILE A 38 10.77 10.61 3.20
CA ILE A 38 10.94 9.16 3.15
C ILE A 38 9.56 8.52 3.21
N GLY A 39 9.16 7.88 2.11
CA GLY A 39 7.89 7.17 2.04
C GLY A 39 8.04 5.75 2.57
N LEU A 40 7.39 5.45 3.70
CA LEU A 40 7.48 4.14 4.34
C LEU A 40 6.60 3.08 3.64
N ALA A 41 7.18 1.98 3.20
CA ALA A 41 6.49 0.78 2.74
C ALA A 41 7.37 -0.45 2.96
N GLY A 42 6.84 -1.52 3.55
CA GLY A 42 7.54 -2.81 3.66
C GLY A 42 7.39 -3.67 2.42
N ASP A 43 6.29 -3.50 1.68
CA ASP A 43 6.05 -4.18 0.42
C ASP A 43 5.12 -3.36 -0.51
N LYS A 44 5.04 -3.77 -1.77
CA LYS A 44 4.08 -3.28 -2.76
C LYS A 44 3.45 -4.48 -3.45
N LEU A 45 2.19 -4.74 -3.11
CA LEU A 45 1.49 -5.93 -3.56
C LEU A 45 0.33 -5.56 -4.47
N THR A 46 -0.04 -6.44 -5.39
CA THR A 46 -1.34 -6.37 -6.07
C THR A 46 -2.44 -6.90 -5.14
N VAL A 47 -3.72 -6.56 -5.40
CA VAL A 47 -4.84 -7.11 -4.62
C VAL A 47 -4.90 -8.64 -4.74
N ASP A 48 -4.59 -9.20 -5.92
CA ASP A 48 -4.52 -10.66 -6.11
C ASP A 48 -3.45 -11.33 -5.23
N GLN A 49 -2.30 -10.66 -5.03
CA GLN A 49 -1.25 -11.15 -4.13
C GLN A 49 -1.69 -11.10 -2.66
N VAL A 50 -2.43 -10.06 -2.26
CA VAL A 50 -3.04 -9.98 -0.92
C VAL A 50 -4.04 -11.11 -0.70
N CYS A 51 -4.96 -11.32 -1.65
CA CYS A 51 -5.94 -12.42 -1.61
C CYS A 51 -5.25 -13.80 -1.52
N THR A 52 -4.21 -14.02 -2.33
CA THR A 52 -3.40 -15.25 -2.29
C THR A 52 -2.76 -15.47 -0.92
N THR A 53 -2.20 -14.41 -0.33
CA THR A 53 -1.59 -14.47 1.00
C THR A 53 -2.64 -14.80 2.07
N PHE A 54 -3.80 -14.16 2.02
CA PHE A 54 -4.88 -14.42 2.98
C PHE A 54 -5.41 -15.84 2.86
N SER A 55 -5.69 -16.34 1.65
CA SER A 55 -6.13 -17.72 1.40
C SER A 55 -5.13 -18.76 1.90
N LYS A 56 -3.83 -18.48 1.78
CA LYS A 56 -2.76 -19.36 2.28
C LYS A 56 -2.75 -19.43 3.81
N HIS A 57 -2.87 -18.29 4.48
CA HIS A 57 -2.62 -18.16 5.92
C HIS A 57 -3.88 -18.21 6.80
N LEU A 58 -5.07 -17.94 6.25
CA LEU A 58 -6.34 -17.85 6.99
C LEU A 58 -7.29 -19.03 6.66
N LYS A 59 -6.75 -20.24 6.52
CA LYS A 59 -7.53 -21.45 6.24
C LYS A 59 -8.63 -21.66 7.30
N PRO A 60 -9.83 -22.15 6.92
CA PRO A 60 -10.21 -22.66 5.59
C PRO A 60 -10.74 -21.61 4.61
N LYS A 61 -10.70 -20.31 4.95
CA LYS A 61 -11.29 -19.25 4.12
C LYS A 61 -10.50 -19.05 2.82
N GLN A 62 -11.22 -18.80 1.74
CA GLN A 62 -10.68 -18.41 0.44
C GLN A 62 -11.07 -16.97 0.14
N PHE A 63 -10.13 -16.21 -0.40
CA PHE A 63 -10.27 -14.81 -0.75
C PHE A 63 -9.99 -14.62 -2.24
N GLU A 64 -10.84 -13.84 -2.89
CA GLU A 64 -10.73 -13.50 -4.30
C GLU A 64 -10.88 -11.99 -4.47
N ASN A 65 -10.19 -11.45 -5.48
CA ASN A 65 -10.25 -10.04 -5.80
C ASN A 65 -11.56 -9.74 -6.52
N THR A 66 -12.38 -8.85 -5.95
CA THR A 66 -13.65 -8.43 -6.53
C THR A 66 -13.49 -7.50 -7.75
N LYS A 67 -12.26 -7.04 -8.03
CA LYS A 67 -11.91 -6.11 -9.12
C LYS A 67 -12.71 -4.80 -9.07
N THR A 68 -13.09 -4.38 -7.87
CA THR A 68 -13.84 -3.15 -7.63
C THR A 68 -13.05 -1.92 -8.07
N SER A 69 -13.68 -1.07 -8.89
CA SER A 69 -13.07 0.20 -9.31
C SER A 69 -13.15 1.26 -8.20
N HIS A 70 -12.33 2.31 -8.27
CA HIS A 70 -12.44 3.42 -7.31
C HIS A 70 -13.80 4.14 -7.40
N GLU A 71 -14.41 4.19 -8.58
CA GLU A 71 -15.74 4.80 -8.82
C GLU A 71 -16.88 3.98 -8.21
N GLU A 72 -16.72 2.66 -8.17
CA GLU A 72 -17.63 1.77 -7.46
C GLU A 72 -17.42 1.88 -5.95
N PHE A 73 -16.17 1.90 -5.50
CA PHE A 73 -15.80 1.99 -4.09
C PHE A 73 -16.33 3.29 -3.44
N SER A 74 -16.29 4.42 -4.15
CA SER A 74 -16.79 5.70 -3.63
C SER A 74 -18.29 5.69 -3.29
N LYS A 75 -19.04 4.72 -3.83
CA LYS A 75 -20.49 4.57 -3.65
C LYS A 75 -20.87 3.63 -2.50
N PHE A 76 -19.91 3.07 -1.76
CA PHE A 76 -20.17 2.08 -0.70
C PHE A 76 -20.91 2.65 0.54
N GLY A 77 -21.19 3.97 0.57
CA GLY A 77 -22.14 4.59 1.50
C GLY A 77 -21.67 4.71 2.95
N PHE A 78 -20.50 4.18 3.30
CA PHE A 78 -19.91 4.34 4.63
C PHE A 78 -19.09 5.64 4.72
N PRO A 79 -18.92 6.23 5.92
CA PRO A 79 -18.12 7.44 6.11
C PRO A 79 -16.67 7.25 5.63
N GLY A 80 -16.20 8.12 4.74
CA GLY A 80 -14.85 8.06 4.18
C GLY A 80 -14.70 7.25 2.88
N ALA A 81 -15.78 6.65 2.35
CA ALA A 81 -15.72 5.85 1.12
C ALA A 81 -15.16 6.64 -0.08
N THR A 82 -15.59 7.88 -0.24
CA THR A 82 -15.12 8.79 -1.31
C THR A 82 -13.65 9.14 -1.14
N GLU A 83 -13.22 9.47 0.08
CA GLU A 83 -11.84 9.83 0.39
C GLU A 83 -10.89 8.64 0.17
N LEU A 84 -11.30 7.44 0.58
CA LEU A 84 -10.53 6.21 0.33
C LEU A 84 -10.46 5.86 -1.16
N ALA A 85 -11.56 6.04 -1.90
CA ALA A 85 -11.54 5.87 -3.35
C ALA A 85 -10.53 6.81 -4.02
N HIS A 86 -10.49 8.09 -3.61
CA HIS A 86 -9.48 9.03 -4.09
C HIS A 86 -8.06 8.64 -3.68
N MET A 87 -7.86 8.11 -2.47
CA MET A 87 -6.57 7.58 -2.02
C MET A 87 -6.09 6.42 -2.91
N PHE A 88 -6.97 5.46 -3.20
CA PHE A 88 -6.64 4.34 -4.08
C PHE A 88 -6.34 4.79 -5.51
N HIS A 89 -7.12 5.74 -6.04
CA HIS A 89 -6.85 6.34 -7.35
C HIS A 89 -5.48 7.05 -7.36
N PHE A 90 -5.16 7.80 -6.31
CA PHE A 90 -3.85 8.44 -6.19
C PHE A 90 -2.68 7.44 -6.17
N TYR A 91 -2.84 6.29 -5.50
CA TYR A 91 -1.83 5.22 -5.51
C TYR A 91 -1.64 4.57 -6.87
N GLN A 92 -2.70 4.46 -7.69
CA GLN A 92 -2.57 4.00 -9.09
C GLN A 92 -1.74 4.97 -9.93
N LEU A 93 -1.87 6.28 -9.68
CA LEU A 93 -1.21 7.31 -10.48
C LEU A 93 0.25 7.58 -10.10
N LYS A 94 0.71 7.11 -8.93
CA LYS A 94 1.99 7.51 -8.35
C LYS A 94 2.77 6.32 -7.82
N ASP A 95 3.65 5.79 -8.65
CA ASP A 95 4.46 4.61 -8.33
C ASP A 95 5.65 4.93 -7.40
N ASN A 96 6.26 6.11 -7.51
CA ASN A 96 7.49 6.42 -6.76
C ASN A 96 7.22 7.11 -5.41
N LEU A 97 6.10 6.82 -4.75
CA LEU A 97 5.72 7.47 -3.49
C LEU A 97 6.40 6.89 -2.25
N ARG A 98 6.94 5.68 -2.35
CA ARG A 98 7.47 4.90 -1.23
C ARG A 98 8.75 4.18 -1.65
N ASP A 99 9.64 3.97 -0.69
CA ASP A 99 10.96 3.36 -0.94
C ASP A 99 11.08 2.03 -0.19
N VAL A 100 10.55 0.97 -0.80
CA VAL A 100 10.51 -0.37 -0.22
C VAL A 100 11.92 -0.89 0.12
N GLU A 101 12.88 -0.64 -0.77
CA GLU A 101 14.25 -1.10 -0.60
C GLU A 101 14.97 -0.39 0.54
N LEU A 102 14.73 0.91 0.72
CA LEU A 102 15.24 1.63 1.87
C LEU A 102 14.61 1.12 3.17
N ILE A 103 13.30 0.88 3.20
CA ILE A 103 12.61 0.46 4.43
C ILE A 103 13.07 -0.93 4.86
N LYS A 104 13.23 -1.87 3.93
CA LYS A 104 13.80 -3.21 4.23
C LYS A 104 15.23 -3.12 4.79
N LYS A 105 15.99 -2.06 4.50
CA LYS A 105 17.31 -1.82 5.10
C LYS A 105 17.23 -1.18 6.48
N LEU A 106 16.22 -0.34 6.73
CA LEU A 106 15.97 0.31 8.01
C LEU A 106 15.28 -0.61 9.03
N ASN A 107 14.63 -1.68 8.57
CA ASN A 107 13.99 -2.70 9.39
C ASN A 107 14.14 -4.07 8.71
N PRO A 108 15.33 -4.69 8.79
CA PRO A 108 15.63 -5.99 8.17
C PRO A 108 14.94 -7.17 8.86
#